data_AF-A0A0I9N3Y8-F1
#
_entry.id   AF-A0A0I9N3Y8-F1
#
_cell.length_a   1.000
_cell.length_b   1.000
_cell.length_c   1.000
_cell.angle_alpha   90.00
_cell.angle_beta   90.00
_cell.angle_gamma   90.00
#
_symmetry.space_group_name_H-M   'P 1'
#
loop_
_entity.id
_entity.type
_entity.pdbx_description
1 polymer ?
#
loop_
_entity_poly.entity_id
_entity_poly.type
_entity_poly.pdbx_seq_one_letter_code
_entity_poly.pdbx_strand_id
1 'polypeptide(L)'
;MQFDESNELRSDMMEIEPMRHRFPCCVVWTPIPVLTWLFPFVGHMGIATSRGIIRDFAGSYCVSEDNMAFGWPTWYHQIDPNTIDGGVEAWDRAVLDASEEYKGHVHTLFFDNCYCHVALALNKMKFGHKRDYNCFRLVNMLMFKGRYVGIGGFIKQWLPFTMIILFILIISIVTKGE
;
A
#
# COMPACT_ATOMS: atom_id res chain seq x y z
N MET A 1 -29.33 17.87 -10.26
CA MET A 1 -29.74 17.72 -8.85
C MET A 1 -29.52 16.30 -8.34
N GLN A 2 -30.35 15.29 -8.68
CA GLN A 2 -30.15 13.93 -8.15
C GLN A 2 -28.81 13.27 -8.54
N PHE A 3 -28.34 13.54 -9.77
CA PHE A 3 -27.01 13.08 -10.21
C PHE A 3 -25.87 13.77 -9.43
N ASP A 4 -25.98 15.08 -9.22
CA ASP A 4 -25.01 15.87 -8.45
C ASP A 4 -24.96 15.40 -6.99
N GLU A 5 -26.11 15.21 -6.35
CA GLU A 5 -26.22 14.66 -4.99
C GLU A 5 -25.59 13.28 -4.89
N SER A 6 -25.81 12.40 -5.89
CA SER A 6 -25.20 11.07 -5.89
C SER A 6 -23.67 11.11 -6.07
N ASN A 7 -23.16 12.10 -6.79
CA ASN A 7 -21.73 12.27 -7.02
C ASN A 7 -21.06 12.92 -5.80
N GLU A 8 -21.70 13.89 -5.16
CA GLU A 8 -21.26 14.47 -3.89
C GLU A 8 -21.23 13.41 -2.78
N LEU A 9 -22.29 12.60 -2.64
CA LEU A 9 -22.33 11.50 -1.69
C LEU A 9 -21.20 10.48 -1.94
N ARG A 10 -20.94 10.15 -3.21
CA ARG A 10 -19.82 9.27 -3.58
C ARG A 10 -18.46 9.92 -3.29
N SER A 11 -18.32 11.21 -3.52
CA SER A 11 -17.10 11.97 -3.23
C SER A 11 -16.80 12.00 -1.74
N ASP A 12 -17.81 12.24 -0.91
CA ASP A 12 -17.72 12.22 0.56
C ASP A 12 -17.31 10.82 1.06
N MET A 13 -17.93 9.77 0.52
CA MET A 13 -17.55 8.39 0.84
C MET A 13 -16.12 8.00 0.43
N MET A 14 -15.52 8.73 -0.51
CA MET A 14 -14.17 8.49 -1.01
C MET A 14 -13.12 9.37 -0.31
N GLU A 15 -13.49 10.16 0.69
CA GLU A 15 -12.54 10.96 1.45
C GLU A 15 -11.56 10.06 2.24
N ILE A 16 -10.28 10.44 2.21
CA ILE A 16 -9.25 9.79 3.02
C ILE A 16 -9.30 10.38 4.42
N GLU A 17 -9.49 9.55 5.45
CA GLU A 17 -9.45 9.97 6.86
C GLU A 17 -8.29 9.25 7.59
N PRO A 18 -7.03 9.77 7.53
CA PRO A 18 -5.88 9.09 8.09
C PRO A 18 -5.95 8.85 9.59
N MET A 19 -6.61 9.76 10.32
CA MET A 19 -6.80 9.69 11.78
C MET A 19 -7.71 8.53 12.19
N ARG A 20 -8.60 8.10 11.29
CA ARG A 20 -9.51 6.95 11.48
C ARG A 20 -9.03 5.72 10.72
N HIS A 21 -7.86 5.82 10.08
CA HIS A 21 -7.28 4.78 9.24
C HIS A 21 -8.23 4.32 8.13
N ARG A 22 -8.95 5.28 7.51
CA ARG A 22 -9.81 5.02 6.37
C ARG A 22 -9.15 5.51 5.10
N PHE A 23 -8.93 4.57 4.18
CA PHE A 23 -8.30 4.84 2.90
C PHE A 23 -9.13 4.25 1.73
N PRO A 24 -10.34 4.78 1.44
CA PRO A 24 -11.20 4.28 0.37
C PRO A 24 -10.46 4.02 -0.95
N CYS A 25 -10.57 2.80 -1.48
CA CYS A 25 -9.94 2.34 -2.72
C CYS A 25 -8.44 2.65 -2.84
N CYS A 26 -7.68 2.48 -1.75
CA CYS A 26 -6.25 2.73 -1.74
C CYS A 26 -5.42 1.44 -1.75
N VAL A 27 -4.28 1.50 -2.43
CA VAL A 27 -3.10 0.70 -2.06
C VAL A 27 -2.36 1.48 -0.98
N VAL A 28 -2.05 0.84 0.14
CA VAL A 28 -1.41 1.46 1.30
C VAL A 28 -0.07 0.81 1.61
N TRP A 29 0.83 1.54 2.28
CA TRP A 29 2.18 1.10 2.58
C TRP A 29 2.67 1.57 3.95
N THR A 30 3.38 0.70 4.64
CA THR A 30 4.06 0.98 5.92
C THR A 30 5.52 0.50 5.89
N PRO A 31 6.48 1.24 6.47
CA PRO A 31 7.86 0.79 6.59
C PRO A 31 7.97 -0.44 7.50
N ILE A 32 8.71 -1.45 7.04
CA ILE A 32 9.12 -2.61 7.82
C ILE A 32 10.36 -2.22 8.64
N PRO A 33 10.35 -2.35 9.98
CA PRO A 33 11.51 -2.04 10.82
C PRO A 33 12.78 -2.75 10.34
N VAL A 34 13.93 -2.06 10.40
CA VAL A 34 15.25 -2.51 9.92
C VAL A 34 15.34 -2.67 8.40
N LEU A 35 14.41 -3.40 7.77
CA LEU A 35 14.45 -3.69 6.34
C LEU A 35 14.25 -2.41 5.50
N THR A 36 13.22 -1.61 5.80
CA THR A 36 12.99 -0.34 5.09
C THR A 36 14.08 0.69 5.39
N TRP A 37 14.75 0.59 6.54
CA TRP A 37 15.84 1.50 6.88
C TRP A 37 17.05 1.30 5.96
N LEU A 38 17.31 0.06 5.54
CA LEU A 38 18.36 -0.27 4.58
C LEU A 38 17.90 -0.05 3.13
N PHE A 39 16.64 -0.37 2.83
CA PHE A 39 16.05 -0.29 1.51
C PHE A 39 14.74 0.53 1.56
N PRO A 40 14.77 1.84 1.33
CA PRO A 40 13.60 2.72 1.49
C PRO A 40 12.48 2.47 0.49
N PHE A 41 12.69 1.55 -0.47
CA PHE A 41 11.71 1.10 -1.46
C PHE A 41 11.16 -0.30 -1.15
N VAL A 42 11.49 -0.86 0.01
CA VAL A 42 10.96 -2.14 0.48
C VAL A 42 10.20 -1.87 1.75
N GLY A 43 8.90 -2.11 1.73
CA GLY A 43 8.02 -2.00 2.89
C GLY A 43 6.89 -3.00 2.79
N HIS A 44 5.86 -2.82 3.60
CA HIS A 44 4.71 -3.71 3.64
C HIS A 44 3.49 -3.05 3.01
N MET A 45 2.79 -3.78 2.15
CA MET A 45 1.63 -3.28 1.43
C MET A 45 0.32 -3.84 1.98
N GLY A 46 -0.74 -3.04 1.85
CA GLY A 46 -2.12 -3.49 1.95
C GLY A 46 -2.97 -2.89 0.85
N ILE A 47 -4.19 -3.39 0.70
CA ILE A 47 -5.21 -2.82 -0.18
C ILE A 47 -6.50 -2.61 0.62
N ALA A 48 -7.10 -1.44 0.47
CA ALA A 48 -8.28 -1.05 1.22
C ALA A 48 -9.55 -1.20 0.37
N THR A 49 -10.66 -1.56 1.02
CA THR A 49 -11.99 -1.59 0.40
C THR A 49 -12.47 -0.18 0.04
N SER A 50 -13.60 -0.09 -0.65
CA SER A 50 -14.31 1.17 -0.91
C SER A 50 -14.70 1.92 0.36
N ARG A 51 -14.84 1.20 1.48
CA ARG A 51 -15.10 1.76 2.81
C ARG A 51 -13.82 2.16 3.56
N GLY A 52 -12.67 2.01 2.93
CA GLY A 52 -11.37 2.32 3.51
C GLY A 52 -10.87 1.34 4.57
N ILE A 53 -11.44 0.13 4.64
CA ILE A 53 -10.99 -0.94 5.55
C ILE A 53 -9.78 -1.63 4.90
N ILE A 54 -8.65 -1.68 5.58
CA ILE A 54 -7.40 -2.20 5.02
C ILE A 54 -7.33 -3.72 5.18
N ARG A 55 -6.94 -4.42 4.09
CA ARG A 55 -6.57 -5.82 4.07
C ARG A 55 -5.09 -5.96 3.70
N ASP A 56 -4.36 -6.78 4.44
CA ASP A 56 -2.97 -7.10 4.13
C ASP A 56 -2.64 -8.54 4.49
N PHE A 57 -1.86 -9.20 3.64
CA PHE A 57 -1.31 -10.52 3.94
C PHE A 57 -0.18 -10.39 4.95
N ALA A 58 -0.53 -10.46 6.23
CA ALA A 58 0.35 -10.19 7.37
C ALA A 58 1.29 -11.35 7.72
N GLY A 59 1.00 -12.56 7.25
CA GLY A 59 1.76 -13.77 7.50
C GLY A 59 1.07 -14.99 6.93
N SER A 60 1.68 -16.18 7.05
CA SER A 60 1.12 -17.40 6.49
C SER A 60 -0.31 -17.63 6.95
N TYR A 61 -1.21 -17.85 5.99
CA TYR A 61 -2.64 -18.08 6.21
C TYR A 61 -3.38 -16.93 6.91
N CYS A 62 -2.78 -15.74 6.96
CA CYS A 62 -3.29 -14.60 7.71
C CYS A 62 -3.41 -13.37 6.82
N VAL A 63 -4.66 -13.00 6.52
CA VAL A 63 -5.00 -11.69 5.95
C VAL A 63 -5.72 -10.89 7.02
N SER A 64 -5.07 -9.84 7.52
CA SER A 64 -5.62 -8.97 8.56
C SER A 64 -6.68 -8.02 8.03
N GLU A 65 -7.49 -7.49 8.95
CA GLU A 65 -8.45 -6.43 8.72
C GLU A 65 -8.15 -5.30 9.70
N ASP A 66 -7.89 -4.09 9.20
CA ASP A 66 -7.61 -2.89 10.01
C ASP A 66 -6.55 -3.13 11.12
N ASN A 67 -5.60 -4.02 10.87
CA ASN A 67 -4.51 -4.31 11.81
C ASN A 67 -3.28 -4.80 11.03
N MET A 68 -2.67 -3.88 10.27
CA MET A 68 -1.54 -4.19 9.41
C MET A 68 -0.34 -4.72 10.20
N ALA A 69 0.39 -5.68 9.63
CA ALA A 69 1.52 -6.36 10.28
C ALA A 69 2.60 -5.44 10.89
N PHE A 70 2.84 -4.28 10.27
CA PHE A 70 3.88 -3.33 10.69
C PHE A 70 3.31 -1.94 11.01
N GLY A 71 2.05 -1.87 11.42
CA GLY A 71 1.36 -0.65 11.80
C GLY A 71 0.77 0.14 10.64
N TRP A 72 0.22 1.32 10.96
CA TRP A 72 -0.63 2.09 10.04
C TRP A 72 0.12 2.68 8.84
N PRO A 73 -0.58 2.92 7.71
CA PRO A 73 0.01 3.47 6.51
C PRO A 73 0.76 4.78 6.73
N THR A 74 1.90 4.91 6.07
CA THR A 74 2.68 6.16 5.96
C THR A 74 2.66 6.72 4.54
N TRP A 75 2.24 5.90 3.58
CA TRP A 75 2.17 6.21 2.16
C TRP A 75 0.96 5.46 1.57
N TYR A 76 0.21 6.09 0.68
CA TYR A 76 -0.94 5.48 0.01
C TYR A 76 -1.08 5.96 -1.43
N HIS A 77 -1.73 5.17 -2.28
CA HIS A 77 -2.17 5.58 -3.61
C HIS A 77 -3.65 5.28 -3.75
N GLN A 78 -4.47 6.32 -3.82
CA GLN A 78 -5.91 6.20 -4.05
C GLN A 78 -6.19 6.00 -5.53
N ILE A 79 -7.00 4.99 -5.84
CA ILE A 79 -7.44 4.67 -7.19
C ILE A 79 -8.90 5.10 -7.32
N ASP A 80 -9.22 5.80 -8.40
CA ASP A 80 -10.61 6.13 -8.73
C ASP A 80 -11.33 4.85 -9.22
N PRO A 81 -12.32 4.33 -8.49
CA PRO A 81 -13.02 3.10 -8.86
C PRO A 81 -13.80 3.25 -10.18
N ASN A 82 -14.12 4.48 -10.63
CA ASN A 82 -14.77 4.69 -11.93
C ASN A 82 -13.85 4.35 -13.12
N THR A 83 -12.55 4.19 -12.89
CA THR A 83 -11.58 3.73 -13.90
C THR A 83 -11.54 2.22 -14.05
N ILE A 84 -12.40 1.49 -13.32
CA ILE A 84 -12.46 0.03 -13.30
C ILE A 84 -13.81 -0.42 -13.87
N ASP A 85 -13.77 -1.40 -14.76
CA ASP A 85 -14.98 -2.05 -15.28
C ASP A 85 -15.78 -2.67 -14.11
N GLY A 86 -16.98 -2.15 -13.86
CA GLY A 86 -17.83 -2.60 -12.74
C GLY A 86 -17.63 -1.83 -11.44
N GLY A 87 -16.81 -0.78 -11.43
CA GLY A 87 -16.79 0.23 -10.37
C GLY A 87 -16.38 -0.28 -9.00
N VAL A 88 -17.01 0.32 -7.97
CA VAL A 88 -16.78 0.03 -6.55
C VAL A 88 -17.07 -1.43 -6.22
N GLU A 89 -18.12 -2.01 -6.79
CA GLU A 89 -18.52 -3.39 -6.54
C GLU A 89 -17.48 -4.38 -7.07
N ALA A 90 -16.88 -4.09 -8.23
CA ALA A 90 -15.79 -4.89 -8.79
C ALA A 90 -14.50 -4.76 -7.95
N TRP A 91 -14.20 -3.56 -7.44
CA TRP A 91 -13.08 -3.32 -6.52
C TRP A 91 -13.22 -4.17 -5.25
N ASP A 92 -14.34 -4.05 -4.54
CA ASP A 92 -14.55 -4.74 -3.26
C ASP A 92 -14.58 -6.25 -3.42
N ARG A 93 -15.19 -6.75 -4.50
CA ARG A 93 -15.17 -8.18 -4.82
C ARG A 93 -13.75 -8.68 -5.05
N ALA A 94 -12.94 -7.95 -5.81
CA ALA A 94 -11.56 -8.36 -6.08
C ALA A 94 -10.67 -8.33 -4.83
N VAL A 95 -10.86 -7.34 -3.95
CA VAL A 95 -10.17 -7.28 -2.65
C VAL A 95 -10.57 -8.46 -1.77
N LEU A 96 -11.87 -8.79 -1.71
CA LEU A 96 -12.38 -9.93 -0.96
C LEU A 96 -11.82 -11.25 -1.51
N ASP A 97 -11.96 -11.49 -2.81
CA ASP A 97 -11.52 -12.73 -3.47
C ASP A 97 -10.02 -12.95 -3.29
N ALA A 98 -9.20 -11.90 -3.44
CA ALA A 98 -7.76 -12.01 -3.21
C ALA A 98 -7.45 -12.29 -1.74
N SER A 99 -8.20 -11.72 -0.80
CA SER A 99 -8.03 -11.96 0.63
C SER A 99 -8.43 -13.38 1.04
N GLU A 100 -9.51 -13.93 0.48
CA GLU A 100 -9.90 -15.32 0.73
C GLU A 100 -8.89 -16.31 0.14
N GLU A 101 -8.36 -16.03 -1.06
CA GLU A 101 -7.31 -16.85 -1.67
C GLU A 101 -6.05 -16.87 -0.79
N TYR A 102 -5.57 -15.70 -0.36
CA TYR A 102 -4.33 -15.58 0.42
C TYR A 102 -4.42 -16.12 1.86
N LYS A 103 -5.62 -16.36 2.39
CA LYS A 103 -5.78 -17.14 3.64
C LYS A 103 -5.33 -18.60 3.49
N GLY A 104 -5.18 -19.11 2.27
CA GLY A 104 -4.63 -20.43 1.99
C GLY A 104 -3.12 -20.47 1.73
N HIS A 105 -2.44 -19.31 1.72
CA HIS A 105 -1.07 -19.19 1.23
C HIS A 105 -0.02 -19.15 2.35
N VAL A 106 1.19 -19.63 2.06
CA VAL A 106 2.36 -19.53 2.95
C VAL A 106 3.13 -18.26 2.64
N HIS A 107 3.28 -17.39 3.64
CA HIS A 107 4.01 -16.15 3.47
C HIS A 107 5.51 -16.41 3.41
N THR A 108 6.15 -15.94 2.35
CA THR A 108 7.61 -15.97 2.17
C THR A 108 8.13 -14.57 1.90
N LEU A 109 9.38 -14.27 2.25
CA LEU A 109 9.89 -12.90 2.10
C LEU A 109 9.94 -12.42 0.64
N PHE A 110 10.26 -13.31 -0.31
CA PHE A 110 10.61 -12.93 -1.69
C PHE A 110 9.60 -13.31 -2.77
N PHE A 111 8.83 -14.38 -2.61
CA PHE A 111 8.07 -14.98 -3.73
C PHE A 111 6.56 -14.86 -3.57
N ASP A 112 6.05 -15.03 -2.35
CA ASP A 112 4.63 -14.95 -2.06
C ASP A 112 4.40 -14.18 -0.76
N ASN A 113 4.12 -12.88 -0.90
CA ASN A 113 4.03 -11.92 0.19
C ASN A 113 2.87 -10.93 -0.05
N CYS A 114 2.82 -9.89 0.76
CA CYS A 114 1.80 -8.84 0.68
C CYS A 114 1.71 -8.13 -0.68
N TYR A 115 2.81 -8.02 -1.44
CA TYR A 115 2.76 -7.47 -2.80
C TYR A 115 2.02 -8.39 -3.75
N CYS A 116 2.21 -9.71 -3.62
CA CYS A 116 1.51 -10.68 -4.47
C CYS A 116 0.00 -10.65 -4.17
N HIS A 117 -0.39 -10.52 -2.89
CA HIS A 117 -1.78 -10.32 -2.47
C HIS A 117 -2.41 -9.08 -3.11
N VAL A 118 -1.76 -7.92 -3.01
CA VAL A 118 -2.26 -6.68 -3.63
C VAL A 118 -2.29 -6.80 -5.16
N ALA A 119 -1.27 -7.42 -5.76
CA ALA A 119 -1.20 -7.61 -7.21
C ALA A 119 -2.35 -8.50 -7.71
N LEU A 120 -2.66 -9.57 -6.98
CA LEU A 120 -3.80 -10.43 -7.28
C LEU A 120 -5.12 -9.64 -7.26
N ALA A 121 -5.34 -8.80 -6.25
CA ALA A 121 -6.54 -7.96 -6.19
C ALA A 121 -6.63 -7.04 -7.42
N LEU A 122 -5.55 -6.32 -7.76
CA LEU A 122 -5.52 -5.44 -8.94
C LEU A 122 -5.74 -6.19 -10.26
N ASN A 123 -5.22 -7.43 -10.36
CA ASN A 123 -5.44 -8.29 -11.52
C ASN A 123 -6.89 -8.79 -11.62
N LYS A 124 -7.53 -9.15 -10.50
CA LYS A 124 -8.93 -9.59 -10.46
C LYS A 124 -9.90 -8.46 -10.86
N MET A 125 -9.66 -7.23 -10.41
CA MET A 125 -10.47 -6.06 -10.81
C MET A 125 -10.13 -5.50 -12.20
N LYS A 126 -9.10 -6.03 -12.88
CA LYS A 126 -8.60 -5.54 -14.17
C LYS A 126 -8.25 -4.05 -14.16
N PHE A 127 -7.58 -3.58 -13.12
CA PHE A 127 -7.24 -2.17 -13.00
C PHE A 127 -6.51 -1.67 -14.25
N GLY A 128 -6.96 -0.56 -14.85
CA GLY A 128 -6.41 -0.04 -16.11
C GLY A 128 -6.51 -1.01 -17.29
N HIS A 129 -7.53 -1.89 -17.30
CA HIS A 129 -7.74 -2.98 -18.25
C HIS A 129 -6.58 -3.98 -18.35
N LYS A 130 -5.80 -4.15 -17.27
CA LYS A 130 -4.61 -5.01 -17.20
C LYS A 130 -4.77 -6.13 -16.18
N ARG A 131 -3.99 -7.20 -16.35
CA ARG A 131 -3.97 -8.39 -15.46
C ARG A 131 -2.56 -8.92 -15.16
N ASP A 132 -1.57 -8.08 -15.34
CA ASP A 132 -0.14 -8.39 -15.23
C ASP A 132 0.54 -7.53 -14.16
N TYR A 133 -0.21 -7.09 -13.14
CA TYR A 133 0.36 -6.51 -11.93
C TYR A 133 1.18 -7.56 -11.18
N ASN A 134 2.33 -7.12 -10.68
CA ASN A 134 3.30 -7.90 -9.91
C ASN A 134 4.01 -6.97 -8.92
N CYS A 135 4.90 -7.52 -8.10
CA CYS A 135 5.59 -6.77 -7.04
C CYS A 135 6.31 -5.53 -7.58
N PHE A 136 7.05 -5.65 -8.69
CA PHE A 136 7.80 -4.53 -9.28
C PHE A 136 6.87 -3.40 -9.74
N ARG A 137 5.73 -3.73 -10.36
CA ARG A 137 4.75 -2.73 -10.80
C ARG A 137 4.08 -2.02 -9.63
N LEU A 138 3.86 -2.71 -8.51
CA LEU A 138 3.32 -2.10 -7.31
C LEU A 138 4.32 -1.14 -6.66
N VAL A 139 5.60 -1.51 -6.54
CA VAL A 139 6.66 -0.60 -6.06
C VAL A 139 6.70 0.65 -6.94
N ASN A 140 6.73 0.47 -8.26
CA ASN A 140 6.72 1.58 -9.21
C ASN A 140 5.45 2.45 -9.08
N MET A 141 4.28 1.84 -8.92
CA MET A 141 3.02 2.56 -8.74
C MET A 141 3.08 3.46 -7.51
N LEU A 142 3.51 2.94 -6.36
CA LEU A 142 3.58 3.75 -5.15
C LEU A 142 4.64 4.85 -5.27
N MET A 143 5.82 4.52 -5.80
CA MET A 143 6.93 5.47 -5.96
C MET A 143 6.56 6.71 -6.77
N PHE A 144 5.81 6.53 -7.86
CA PHE A 144 5.50 7.61 -8.79
C PHE A 144 4.11 8.22 -8.60
N LYS A 145 3.19 7.55 -7.90
CA LYS A 145 1.80 8.01 -7.74
C LYS A 145 1.29 8.05 -6.31
N GLY A 146 2.08 7.60 -5.34
CA GLY A 146 1.67 7.59 -3.95
C GLY A 146 1.78 8.97 -3.29
N ARG A 147 1.02 9.18 -2.22
CA ARG A 147 1.00 10.35 -1.34
C ARG A 147 1.33 9.95 0.10
N TYR A 148 2.19 10.72 0.77
CA TYR A 148 2.50 10.48 2.17
C TYR A 148 1.35 10.83 3.10
N VAL A 149 1.22 10.10 4.21
CA VAL A 149 0.34 10.44 5.32
C VAL A 149 1.00 11.55 6.14
N GLY A 150 0.90 12.78 5.60
CA GLY A 150 1.52 13.98 6.17
C GLY A 150 3.05 13.92 6.22
N ILE A 151 3.65 14.92 6.86
CA ILE A 151 5.10 15.05 7.02
C ILE A 151 5.67 13.89 7.86
N GLY A 152 4.92 13.44 8.88
CA GLY A 152 5.32 12.32 9.73
C GLY A 152 5.48 11.01 8.95
N GLY A 153 4.61 10.74 7.97
CA GLY A 153 4.75 9.59 7.07
C GLY A 153 6.02 9.66 6.22
N PHE A 154 6.31 10.83 5.63
CA PHE A 154 7.54 11.05 4.88
C PHE A 154 8.80 10.82 5.73
N ILE A 155 8.84 11.39 6.94
CA ILE A 155 9.98 11.24 7.85
C ILE A 155 10.20 9.77 8.23
N LYS A 156 9.14 9.04 8.60
CA LYS A 156 9.24 7.62 8.95
C LYS A 156 9.77 6.76 7.81
N GLN A 157 9.44 7.11 6.55
CA GLN A 157 9.89 6.38 5.38
C GLN A 157 11.38 6.61 5.06
N TRP A 158 11.87 7.86 5.17
CA TRP A 158 13.16 8.26 4.59
C TRP A 158 14.25 8.59 5.60
N LEU A 159 13.90 9.04 6.80
CA LEU A 159 14.89 9.50 7.77
C LEU A 159 15.86 8.39 8.19
N PRO A 160 15.43 7.15 8.52
CA PRO A 160 16.37 6.11 8.95
C PRO A 160 17.42 5.78 7.88
N PHE A 161 17.02 5.64 6.62
CA PHE A 161 17.93 5.41 5.50
C PHE A 161 18.92 6.58 5.34
N THR A 162 18.41 7.81 5.37
CA THR A 162 19.23 9.02 5.25
C THR A 162 20.29 9.08 6.36
N MET A 163 19.92 8.75 7.60
CA MET A 163 20.85 8.72 8.74
C MET A 163 21.93 7.65 8.57
N ILE A 164 21.59 6.46 8.09
CA ILE A 164 22.57 5.38 7.82
C ILE A 164 23.57 5.82 6.76
N ILE A 165 23.10 6.40 5.64
CA ILE A 165 23.97 6.90 4.57
C ILE A 165 24.88 8.02 5.08
N LEU A 166 24.34 9.00 5.81
CA LEU A 166 25.14 10.08 6.39
C LEU A 166 26.23 9.53 7.34
N PHE A 167 25.89 8.56 8.18
CA PHE A 167 26.85 7.92 9.09
C PHE A 167 27.98 7.21 8.34
N ILE A 168 27.65 6.43 7.30
CA ILE A 168 28.64 5.74 6.45
C ILE A 168 29.54 6.77 5.74
N LEU A 169 28.97 7.86 5.23
CA LEU A 169 29.73 8.92 4.57
C LEU A 169 30.69 9.61 5.54
N ILE A 170 30.25 9.93 6.76
CA ILE A 170 31.09 10.54 7.80
C ILE A 170 32.28 9.63 8.12
N ILE A 171 32.05 8.33 8.37
CA ILE A 171 33.12 7.36 8.62
C ILE A 171 34.09 7.31 7.43
N SER A 172 33.56 7.25 6.21
CA SER A 172 34.37 7.18 4.99
C SER A 172 35.24 8.42 4.79
N ILE A 173 34.75 9.60 5.17
CA ILE A 173 35.50 10.86 5.09
C ILE A 173 36.59 10.89 6.16
N VAL A 174 36.28 10.54 7.40
CA VAL A 174 37.24 10.54 8.51
C VAL A 174 38.37 9.54 8.26
N THR A 175 38.03 8.32 7.80
CA THR A 175 39.02 7.24 7.57
C THR A 175 39.86 7.41 6.31
N LYS A 176 39.41 8.18 5.30
CA LYS A 176 40.22 8.52 4.12
C LYS A 176 41.03 9.79 4.30
N GLY A 177 40.72 10.60 5.32
CA GLY A 177 41.48 11.80 5.65
C GLY A 177 42.76 11.53 6.45
N GLU A 178 42.94 10.31 6.94
CA GLU A 178 44.16 9.77 7.58
C GLU A 178 45.00 8.97 6.57
#